data_AF-A0A357TL66-F1
#
_entry.id   AF-A0A357TL66-F1
#
_cell.length_a   1.000
_cell.length_b   1.000
_cell.length_c   1.000
_cell.angle_alpha   90.00
_cell.angle_beta   90.00
_cell.angle_gamma   90.00
#
_symmetry.space_group_name_H-M   'P 1'
#
loop_
_entity.id
_entity.type
_entity.pdbx_description
1 polymer ?
#
loop_
_entity_poly.entity_id
_entity_poly.type
_entity_poly.pdbx_seq_one_letter_code
_entity_poly.pdbx_strand_id
1 'polypeptide(L)' 'MSGFIPLSVPNFGEKEATYAAEAITSGWVSTSGAKVSEFEEALAAYVGMPRAVAANSGTSSLHLAAMA' A
#
# COMPACT_ATOMS: atom_id res chain seq x y z
N MET A 1 -17.30 1.67 -33.20
CA MET A 1 -16.74 2.71 -32.30
C MET A 1 -15.37 2.23 -31.88
N SER A 2 -14.30 2.92 -32.28
CA SER A 2 -12.97 2.64 -31.75
C SER A 2 -13.01 2.92 -30.23
N GLY A 3 -12.87 1.88 -29.43
CA GLY A 3 -12.91 1.99 -27.97
C GLY A 3 -11.76 2.83 -27.44
N PHE A 4 -12.03 3.58 -26.36
CA PHE A 4 -11.01 4.29 -25.59
C PHE A 4 -9.92 3.31 -25.11
N ILE A 5 -8.65 3.63 -25.36
CA ILE A 5 -7.50 2.87 -24.87
C ILE A 5 -6.83 3.70 -23.75
N PRO A 6 -6.98 3.31 -22.48
CA PRO A 6 -6.34 4.02 -21.37
C PRO A 6 -4.82 3.80 -21.37
N LEU A 7 -4.06 4.81 -20.92
CA LEU A 7 -2.61 4.70 -20.74
C LEU A 7 -2.24 3.77 -19.56
N SER A 8 -2.99 3.83 -18.47
CA SER A 8 -2.79 3.02 -17.27
C SER A 8 -4.11 2.85 -16.53
N VAL A 9 -4.38 1.63 -16.09
CA VAL A 9 -5.54 1.27 -15.28
C VAL A 9 -5.06 0.38 -14.14
N PRO A 10 -5.48 0.63 -12.89
CA PRO A 10 -5.19 -0.27 -11.79
C PRO A 10 -5.69 -1.69 -12.08
N ASN A 11 -4.84 -2.69 -11.85
CA ASN A 11 -5.22 -4.08 -11.93
C ASN A 11 -5.63 -4.57 -10.52
N PHE A 12 -6.92 -4.45 -10.19
CA PHE A 12 -7.47 -4.98 -8.96
C PHE A 12 -8.09 -6.36 -9.20
N GLY A 13 -7.71 -7.34 -8.40
CA GLY A 13 -8.29 -8.67 -8.37
C GLY A 13 -9.05 -8.94 -7.07
N GLU A 14 -9.28 -10.23 -6.81
CA GLU A 14 -10.04 -10.67 -5.62
C GLU A 14 -9.32 -10.32 -4.31
N LYS A 15 -7.99 -10.46 -4.28
CA LYS A 15 -7.20 -10.24 -3.05
C LYS A 15 -7.29 -8.81 -2.55
N GLU A 16 -7.24 -7.82 -3.45
CA GLU A 16 -7.32 -6.41 -3.08
C GLU A 16 -8.67 -6.08 -2.45
N ALA A 17 -9.76 -6.66 -2.97
CA ALA A 17 -11.09 -6.52 -2.39
C ALA A 17 -11.20 -7.23 -1.02
N THR A 18 -10.67 -8.45 -0.90
CA THR A 18 -10.67 -9.21 0.35
C THR A 18 -9.94 -8.47 1.47
N TYR A 19 -8.71 -8.00 1.22
CA TYR A 19 -7.93 -7.30 2.25
C TYR A 19 -8.55 -5.95 2.65
N ALA A 20 -9.16 -5.23 1.71
CA ALA A 20 -9.91 -4.02 2.03
C ALA A 20 -11.12 -4.33 2.91
N ALA A 21 -11.86 -5.41 2.61
CA ALA A 21 -13.00 -5.85 3.42
C ALA A 21 -12.56 -6.31 4.82
N GLU A 22 -11.44 -7.02 4.95
CA GLU A 22 -10.87 -7.41 6.25
C GLU A 22 -10.52 -6.19 7.12
N ALA A 23 -9.91 -5.15 6.54
CA ALA A 23 -9.60 -3.92 7.27
C ALA A 23 -10.88 -3.23 7.78
N ILE A 24 -11.93 -3.17 6.95
CA ILE A 24 -13.23 -2.58 7.33
C ILE A 24 -13.90 -3.40 8.43
N THR A 25 -14.01 -4.73 8.24
CA THR A 25 -14.75 -5.62 9.14
C THR A 25 -14.05 -5.83 10.49
N SER A 26 -12.72 -5.72 10.54
CA SER A 26 -11.95 -5.77 11.78
C SER A 26 -12.06 -4.50 12.64
N GLY A 27 -12.63 -3.41 12.10
CA GLY A 27 -12.69 -2.10 12.76
C GLY A 27 -11.35 -1.34 12.77
N TRP A 28 -10.28 -1.94 12.26
CA TRP A 28 -8.94 -1.34 12.20
C TRP A 28 -8.69 -0.70 10.83
N VAL A 29 -9.26 0.49 10.65
CA VAL A 29 -9.17 1.29 9.41
C VAL A 29 -8.25 2.52 9.54
N SER A 30 -7.59 2.66 10.68
CA SER A 30 -6.71 3.81 10.98
C SER A 30 -5.30 3.61 10.42
N THR A 31 -4.44 4.61 10.61
CA THR A 31 -3.01 4.63 10.19
C THR A 31 -2.11 3.70 10.99
N SER A 32 -2.69 2.81 11.79
CA SER A 32 -2.00 1.81 12.59
C SER A 32 -2.87 0.56 12.55
N GLY A 33 -2.28 -0.61 12.38
CA GLY A 33 -3.01 -1.87 12.27
C GLY A 33 -2.13 -2.99 11.69
N ALA A 34 -2.52 -4.25 11.92
CA ALA A 34 -1.73 -5.42 11.53
C ALA A 34 -1.35 -5.43 10.04
N LYS A 35 -2.28 -5.03 9.15
CA LYS A 35 -2.04 -4.95 7.71
C LYS A 35 -0.95 -3.96 7.31
N VAL A 36 -0.75 -2.90 8.09
CA VAL A 36 0.33 -1.93 7.83
C VAL A 36 1.69 -2.57 8.14
N SER A 37 1.82 -3.22 9.30
CA SER A 37 3.05 -3.93 9.67
C SER A 37 3.36 -5.10 8.73
N GLU A 38 2.35 -5.89 8.36
CA GLU A 38 2.49 -6.95 7.35
C GLU A 38 3.00 -6.40 6.01
N PHE A 39 2.49 -5.23 5.57
CA PHE A 39 2.95 -4.58 4.35
C PHE A 39 4.40 -4.09 4.45
N GLU A 40 4.77 -3.49 5.58
CA GLU A 40 6.15 -3.03 5.81
C GLU A 40 7.14 -4.20 5.81
N GLU A 41 6.82 -5.31 6.47
CA GLU A 41 7.63 -6.53 6.49
C GLU A 41 7.77 -7.14 5.09
N ALA A 42 6.65 -7.28 4.37
CA ALA A 42 6.64 -7.81 3.01
C ALA A 42 7.45 -6.93 2.04
N LEU A 43 7.31 -5.61 2.17
CA LEU A 43 8.03 -4.65 1.32
C LEU A 43 9.53 -4.69 1.62
N ALA A 44 9.92 -4.69 2.88
CA ALA A 44 11.33 -4.80 3.30
C ALA A 44 11.98 -6.07 2.73
N ALA A 45 11.30 -7.21 2.84
CA ALA A 45 11.75 -8.47 2.25
C ALA A 45 11.84 -8.41 0.72
N TYR A 46 10.85 -7.81 0.05
CA TYR A 46 10.81 -7.68 -1.40
C TYR A 46 11.98 -6.86 -1.96
N VAL A 47 12.34 -5.76 -1.30
CA VAL A 47 13.45 -4.88 -1.73
C VAL A 47 14.81 -5.28 -1.13
N GLY A 48 14.86 -6.29 -0.27
CA GLY A 48 16.08 -6.78 0.37
C GLY A 48 16.66 -5.83 1.43
N MET A 49 15.84 -5.02 2.08
CA MET A 49 16.26 -4.08 3.13
C MET A 49 15.87 -4.59 4.52
N PRO A 50 16.58 -4.20 5.59
CA PRO A 50 16.24 -4.62 6.95
C PRO A 50 14.88 -4.11 7.44
N ARG A 51 14.42 -2.97 6.92
CA ARG A 51 13.23 -2.23 7.37
C ARG A 51 12.58 -1.53 6.18
N ALA A 52 11.26 -1.37 6.23
CA ALA A 52 10.50 -0.45 5.40
C ALA A 52 9.51 0.33 6.29
N VAL A 53 9.06 1.49 5.82
CA VAL A 53 8.08 2.32 6.52
C VAL A 53 7.00 2.73 5.54
N ALA A 54 5.74 2.47 5.88
CA ALA A 54 4.59 2.86 5.10
C ALA A 54 4.29 4.35 5.32
N ALA A 55 4.11 5.09 4.23
CA ALA A 55 3.64 6.47 4.26
C ALA A 55 2.39 6.61 3.38
N ASN A 56 1.61 7.67 3.62
CA ASN A 56 0.39 7.94 2.87
C ASN A 56 0.65 8.31 1.39
N SER A 57 1.88 8.66 1.02
CA SER A 57 2.28 8.96 -0.36
C SER A 57 3.79 8.87 -0.56
N GLY A 58 4.21 8.78 -1.83
CA GLY A 58 5.62 8.89 -2.21
C GLY A 58 6.24 10.24 -1.85
N THR A 59 5.50 11.34 -1.98
CA THR A 59 5.97 12.68 -1.61
C THR A 59 6.26 12.79 -0.11
N SER A 60 5.36 12.29 0.74
CA SER A 60 5.58 12.24 2.20
C SER A 60 6.81 11.39 2.55
N SER A 61 7.01 10.28 1.83
CA SER A 61 8.16 9.41 2.03
C SER A 61 9.48 10.16 1.77
N LEU A 62 9.56 10.88 0.65
CA LEU A 62 10.73 11.69 0.31
C LEU A 62 10.94 12.84 1.28
N HIS A 63 9.86 13.51 1.70
CA HIS A 63 9.94 14.57 2.71
C HIS A 63 10.57 14.03 4.00
N LEU A 64 10.04 12.94 4.55
CA LEU A 64 10.55 12.32 5.77
C LEU A 64 12.01 11.87 5.60
N ALA A 65 12.36 11.27 4.46
CA ALA A 65 13.71 10.82 4.17
C ALA A 65 14.72 11.99 4.07
N ALA A 66 14.29 13.17 3.65
CA ALA A 66 15.14 14.36 3.57
C ALA A 66 15.23 15.15 4.89
N MET A 67 14.28 14.94 5.82
CA MET A 67 14.29 15.55 7.14
C MET A 67 15.08 14.76 8.19
N ALA A 68 15.13 13.44 8.04
CA ALA A 68 15.81 12.52 8.94
C ALA A 68 17.33 12.58 8.79
#